data_AF-A0A357D1H8-F1
#
_entry.id   AF-A0A357D1H8-F1
#
_cell.length_a   1.000
_cell.length_b   1.000
_cell.length_c   1.000
_cell.angle_alpha   90.00
_cell.angle_beta   90.00
_cell.angle_gamma   90.00
#
_symmetry.space_group_name_H-M   'P 1'
#
loop_
_entity.id
_entity.type
_entity.pdbx_description
1 polymer ?
#
loop_
_entity_poly.entity_id
_entity_poly.type
_entity_poly.pdbx_seq_one_letter_code
_entity_poly.pdbx_strand_id
1 'polypeptide(L)' 'MSNNYKFETIQLHAGQEKPDPATDARAVPIYATTSYVFKDSAQAAGRFDLTESGNIYTRLM' A
#
# COMPACT_ATOMS: atom_id res chain seq x y z
N MET A 1 -4.22 -17.81 15.78
CA MET A 1 -4.76 -18.75 14.79
C MET A 1 -4.37 -18.27 13.40
N SER A 2 -3.51 -18.99 12.68
CA SER A 2 -3.48 -18.81 11.22
C SER A 2 -4.76 -19.44 10.69
N ASN A 3 -5.74 -18.63 10.29
CA ASN A 3 -6.85 -19.15 9.51
C ASN A 3 -6.27 -19.66 8.20
N ASN A 4 -6.15 -20.97 8.06
CA ASN A 4 -5.77 -21.62 6.81
C ASN A 4 -6.96 -21.55 5.85
N TYR A 5 -7.15 -20.35 5.29
CA TYR A 5 -8.11 -20.14 4.22
C TYR A 5 -7.75 -21.00 3.01
N LYS A 6 -8.76 -21.41 2.25
CA LYS A 6 -8.52 -22.11 0.99
C LYS A 6 -8.00 -21.15 -0.07
N PHE A 7 -7.37 -21.71 -1.11
CA PHE A 7 -6.78 -20.94 -2.21
C PHE A 7 -7.78 -19.97 -2.84
N GLU A 8 -9.04 -20.40 -3.00
CA GLU A 8 -10.09 -19.59 -3.62
C GLU A 8 -10.41 -18.32 -2.83
N THR A 9 -10.25 -18.36 -1.50
CA THR A 9 -10.41 -17.20 -0.63
C THR A 9 -9.16 -16.32 -0.66
N ILE A 10 -7.97 -16.94 -0.65
CA ILE A 10 -6.69 -16.23 -0.63
C ILE A 10 -6.51 -15.41 -1.92
N GLN A 11 -6.76 -16.01 -3.09
CA GLN A 11 -6.63 -15.32 -4.38
C GLN A 11 -7.56 -14.10 -4.50
N LEU A 12 -8.66 -14.07 -3.73
CA LEU A 12 -9.62 -12.97 -3.77
C LEU A 12 -9.33 -11.89 -2.71
N HIS A 13 -8.73 -12.22 -1.57
CA HIS A 13 -8.69 -11.30 -0.42
C HIS A 13 -7.30 -11.00 0.15
N ALA A 14 -6.30 -11.85 -0.08
CA ALA A 14 -4.96 -11.63 0.49
C ALA A 14 -4.32 -10.35 -0.07
N GLY A 15 -3.73 -9.53 0.80
CA GLY A 15 -3.16 -8.23 0.45
C GLY A 15 -4.19 -7.08 0.38
N GLN A 16 -5.48 -7.38 0.57
CA GLN A 16 -6.58 -6.41 0.59
C GLN A 16 -7.65 -6.78 1.64
N GLU A 17 -7.20 -7.22 2.82
CA GLU A 17 -8.08 -7.73 3.87
C GLU A 17 -9.02 -6.61 4.37
N LYS A 18 -8.50 -5.39 4.46
CA LYS A 18 -9.23 -4.19 4.91
C LYS A 18 -9.65 -3.32 3.71
N PRO A 19 -10.86 -2.71 3.74
CA PRO A 19 -11.25 -1.68 2.79
C PRO A 19 -10.27 -0.48 2.80
N ASP A 20 -10.33 0.33 1.74
CA ASP A 20 -9.57 1.57 1.67
C ASP A 20 -9.93 2.50 2.85
N PRO A 21 -8.96 2.91 3.69
CA PRO A 21 -9.24 3.72 4.88
C PRO A 21 -9.65 5.16 4.56
N ALA A 22 -9.47 5.63 3.32
CA ALA A 22 -9.86 6.99 2.93
C ALA A 22 -11.33 7.09 2.49
N THR A 23 -11.91 6.01 1.96
CA THR A 23 -13.23 6.05 1.30
C THR A 23 -14.16 4.87 1.61
N ASP A 24 -13.71 3.89 2.39
CA ASP A 24 -14.40 2.61 2.64
C ASP A 24 -14.65 1.76 1.38
N ALA A 25 -14.00 2.10 0.26
CA ALA A 25 -14.10 1.32 -0.97
C ALA A 25 -13.60 -0.12 -0.75
N ARG A 26 -14.41 -1.11 -1.17
CA ARG A 26 -14.03 -2.53 -1.07
C ARG A 26 -13.13 -2.98 -2.22
N ALA A 27 -13.28 -2.41 -3.40
CA ALA A 27 -12.40 -2.67 -4.52
C ALA A 27 -11.08 -1.88 -4.35
N VAL A 28 -9.95 -2.47 -4.76
CA VAL A 28 -8.65 -1.79 -4.70
C VAL A 28 -8.68 -0.54 -5.60
N PRO A 29 -8.36 0.64 -5.06
CA PRO A 29 -8.26 1.85 -5.87
C PRO A 29 -7.15 1.77 -6.92
N ILE A 30 -7.37 2.41 -8.06
CA ILE A 30 -6.34 2.60 -9.09
C ILE A 30 -5.59 3.89 -8.79
N TYR A 31 -4.39 3.78 -8.20
CA TYR A 31 -3.49 4.91 -7.98
C TYR A 31 -2.76 5.31 -9.26
N ALA A 32 -3.47 5.94 -10.20
CA ALA A 32 -2.93 6.41 -11.49
C ALA A 32 -2.06 7.68 -11.32
N THR A 33 -0.89 7.51 -10.69
CA THR A 33 0.09 8.58 -10.44
C THR A 33 1.50 8.13 -10.80
N THR A 34 2.39 9.08 -11.03
CA THR A 34 3.84 8.85 -11.19
C THR A 34 4.64 9.13 -9.92
N SER A 35 4.09 9.93 -9.00
CA SER A 35 4.79 10.48 -7.83
C SER A 35 3.88 10.62 -6.60
N TYR A 36 4.49 10.64 -5.41
CA TYR A 36 3.81 10.82 -4.13
C TYR A 36 4.40 12.02 -3.38
N VAL A 37 3.56 12.82 -2.74
CA VAL A 37 3.98 14.00 -1.97
C VAL A 37 4.56 13.56 -0.63
N PHE A 38 5.72 14.11 -0.27
CA PHE A 38 6.27 13.98 1.09
C PHE A 38 5.68 15.05 2.00
N LYS A 39 5.42 14.69 3.25
CA LYS A 39 4.95 15.62 4.28
C LYS A 39 5.98 16.71 4.57
N ASP A 40 7.26 16.35 4.59
CA ASP A 40 8.40 17.23 4.82
C ASP A 40 9.70 16.63 4.27
N SER A 41 10.81 17.38 4.38
CA SER A 41 12.13 16.96 3.90
C SER A 41 12.73 15.80 4.72
N ALA A 42 12.35 15.65 5.99
CA ALA A 42 12.83 14.56 6.83
C ALA A 42 12.23 13.22 6.38
N GLN A 43 10.93 13.18 6.06
CA GLN A 43 10.28 12.00 5.50
C GLN A 43 10.87 11.59 4.15
N ALA A 44 11.18 12.58 3.28
CA ALA A 44 11.83 12.29 2.00
C ALA A 44 13.18 11.58 2.23
N ALA A 45 14.03 12.12 3.12
CA ALA A 45 15.30 11.51 3.46
C ALA A 45 15.13 10.09 4.04
N GLY A 46 14.18 9.89 4.96
CA GLY A 46 13.93 8.59 5.57
C GLY A 46 13.48 7.52 4.57
N ARG A 47 12.63 7.88 3.60
CA ARG A 47 12.20 6.94 2.56
C ARG A 47 13.32 6.55 1.60
N PHE A 48 14.19 7.50 1.23
CA PHE A 48 15.33 7.21 0.36
C PHE A 48 16.44 6.43 1.08
N ASP A 49 16.57 6.56 2.40
CA ASP A 49 17.49 5.77 3.24
C ASP A 49 16.89 4.43 3.72
N LEU A 50 15.66 4.11 3.29
CA LEU A 50 14.91 2.90 3.67
C LEU A 50 14.66 2.76 5.18
N THR A 51 14.79 3.86 5.94
CA THR A 51 14.50 3.92 7.37
C THR A 51 13.04 4.24 7.65
N GLU A 52 12.32 4.82 6.69
CA GLU A 52 10.87 5.02 6.72
C GLU A 52 10.21 4.27 5.54
N SER A 53 9.17 3.49 5.84
CA SER A 53 8.39 2.82 4.79
C SER A 53 7.41 3.78 4.10
N GLY A 54 7.22 3.62 2.81
CA GLY A 54 6.23 4.35 2.04
C GLY A 54 6.66 4.60 0.60
N ASN A 55 5.77 5.21 -0.18
CA ASN A 55 6.00 5.38 -1.60
C ASN A 55 6.98 6.51 -1.90
N ILE A 56 7.89 6.29 -2.85
CA ILE A 56 8.79 7.31 -3.39
C ILE A 56 8.27 7.76 -4.75
N TYR A 57 8.25 6.84 -5.73
CA TYR A 57 7.67 7.04 -7.05
C TYR A 57 7.29 5.67 -7.65
N THR A 58 6.33 5.66 -8.58
CA THR A 58 5.64 4.44 -9.04
C THR A 58 6.57 3.38 -9.66
N ARG A 59 7.73 3.75 -10.20
CA ARG A 59 8.66 2.78 -10.80
C ARG A 59 9.43 1.93 -9.77
N LEU A 60 9.47 2.31 -8.50
CA LEU A 60 10.16 1.54 -7.44
C LEU A 60 9.21 0.68 -6.60
N MET A 61 7.90 0.77 -6.82
CA MET A 61 6.89 0.08 -6.03
C MET A 61 5.88 -0.65 -6.89
#